data_AF-A0A6G3RSH6-F1
#
_entry.id   AF-A0A6G3RSH6-F1
#
_cell.length_a   1.000
_cell.length_b   1.000
_cell.length_c   1.000
_cell.angle_alpha   90.00
_cell.angle_beta   90.00
_cell.angle_gamma   90.00
#
_symmetry.space_group_name_H-M   'P 1'
#
loop_
_entity.id
_entity.type
_entity.pdbx_description
1 polymer ?
#
loop_
_entity_poly.entity_id
_entity_poly.type
_entity_poly.pdbx_seq_one_letter_code
_entity_poly.pdbx_strand_id
1 'polypeptide(L)'
;RAGVERAGMQRPGAQPPVVVVGVAGGWAAASAGLRHAAETATAAQGLSDRPWYDARRLDIDLLLWRLHRHDEDGVLAAFVDRAIGPLRAHDQRSKPPLLPTLQTYLAHAGRKAETARELHLNRQTLYNRLARISELLGTDLDDPQTVLALSLALRARRHVA
;
A
#
# COMPACT_ATOMS: atom_id res chain seq x y z
N ARG A 1 -0.67 -16.27 -22.94
CA ARG A 1 -0.89 -14.80 -23.02
C ARG A 1 -2.10 -14.43 -23.90
N ALA A 2 -3.08 -15.33 -24.11
CA ALA A 2 -4.15 -15.17 -25.11
C ALA A 2 -5.58 -15.16 -24.54
N GLY A 3 -5.76 -14.89 -23.24
CA GLY A 3 -7.08 -15.01 -22.57
C GLY A 3 -7.83 -13.70 -22.32
N VAL A 4 -7.24 -12.54 -22.62
CA VAL A 4 -7.75 -11.22 -22.16
C VAL A 4 -8.43 -10.41 -23.28
N GLU A 5 -8.39 -10.86 -24.54
CA GLU A 5 -8.78 -10.03 -25.70
C GLU A 5 -10.29 -9.83 -25.92
N ARG A 6 -11.18 -10.29 -25.02
CA ARG A 6 -12.64 -10.07 -25.16
C ARG A 6 -13.32 -9.45 -23.94
N ALA A 7 -12.61 -8.69 -23.12
CA ALA A 7 -13.23 -7.86 -22.11
C ALA A 7 -13.76 -6.55 -22.71
N GLY A 8 -15.02 -6.58 -23.16
CA GLY A 8 -15.89 -5.40 -23.20
C GLY A 8 -15.91 -4.61 -24.50
N MET A 9 -17.04 -4.70 -25.22
CA MET A 9 -17.44 -3.66 -26.17
C MET A 9 -17.44 -2.31 -25.45
N GLN A 10 -16.51 -1.42 -25.81
CA GLN A 10 -16.46 -0.04 -25.35
C GLN A 10 -17.76 0.65 -25.79
N ARG A 11 -18.68 0.89 -24.85
CA ARG A 11 -19.85 1.76 -25.10
C ARG A 11 -19.45 3.21 -24.77
N PRO A 12 -19.67 4.18 -25.68
CA PRO A 12 -19.42 5.59 -25.38
C PRO A 12 -20.20 6.01 -24.12
N GLY A 13 -19.50 6.61 -23.14
CA GLY A 13 -20.09 7.06 -21.87
C GLY A 13 -20.18 5.99 -20.76
N ALA A 14 -19.76 4.75 -21.00
CA ALA A 14 -19.69 3.73 -19.95
C ALA A 14 -18.34 3.81 -19.20
N GLN A 15 -18.37 3.68 -17.87
CA GLN A 15 -17.14 3.44 -17.11
C GLN A 15 -16.52 2.10 -17.58
N PRO A 16 -15.20 2.06 -17.84
CA PRO A 16 -14.55 0.82 -18.23
C PRO A 16 -14.72 -0.23 -17.12
N PRO A 17 -15.17 -1.45 -17.43
CA PRO A 17 -15.38 -2.46 -16.41
C PRO A 17 -14.04 -2.88 -15.79
N VAL A 18 -13.98 -2.91 -14.46
CA VAL A 18 -12.86 -3.53 -13.73
C VAL A 18 -13.09 -5.03 -13.72
N VAL A 19 -12.25 -5.78 -14.44
CA VAL A 19 -12.31 -7.25 -14.49
C VAL A 19 -11.28 -7.81 -13.53
N VAL A 20 -11.73 -8.54 -12.51
CA VAL A 20 -10.84 -9.24 -11.58
C VAL A 20 -10.78 -10.71 -11.96
N VAL A 21 -9.60 -11.16 -12.38
CA VAL A 21 -9.36 -12.52 -12.88
C VAL A 21 -8.59 -13.29 -11.82
N GLY A 22 -9.13 -14.44 -11.42
CA GLY A 22 -8.47 -15.36 -10.49
C GLY A 22 -7.26 -16.08 -11.11
N VAL A 23 -6.54 -16.83 -10.30
CA VAL A 23 -5.39 -17.65 -10.76
C VAL A 23 -5.87 -18.69 -11.78
N ALA A 24 -5.13 -18.86 -12.88
CA ALA A 24 -5.44 -19.89 -13.87
C ALA A 24 -5.33 -21.30 -13.25
N GLY A 25 -6.37 -22.13 -13.42
CA GLY A 25 -6.43 -23.46 -12.85
C GLY A 25 -7.56 -24.31 -13.45
N GLY A 26 -7.63 -25.57 -13.03
CA GLY A 26 -8.72 -26.48 -13.41
C GLY A 26 -10.04 -26.16 -12.69
N TRP A 27 -11.13 -26.82 -13.10
CA TRP A 27 -12.48 -26.54 -12.59
C TRP A 27 -12.60 -26.67 -11.06
N ALA A 28 -11.85 -27.60 -10.46
CA ALA A 28 -11.79 -27.77 -9.00
C ALA A 28 -11.22 -26.55 -8.26
N ALA A 29 -10.32 -25.78 -8.89
CA ALA A 29 -9.72 -24.58 -8.30
C ALA A 29 -10.52 -23.29 -8.57
N ALA A 30 -11.52 -23.34 -9.47
CA ALA A 30 -12.24 -22.16 -9.94
C ALA A 30 -12.97 -21.42 -8.80
N SER A 31 -13.64 -22.14 -7.90
CA SER A 31 -14.35 -21.52 -6.78
C SER A 31 -13.41 -20.76 -5.83
N ALA A 32 -12.25 -21.35 -5.50
CA ALA A 32 -11.24 -20.71 -4.67
C ALA A 32 -10.63 -19.48 -5.38
N GLY A 33 -10.32 -19.59 -6.67
CA GLY A 33 -9.81 -18.49 -7.48
C GLY A 33 -10.78 -17.31 -7.59
N LEU A 34 -12.08 -17.59 -7.77
CA LEU A 34 -13.14 -16.58 -7.79
C LEU A 34 -13.31 -15.89 -6.44
N ARG A 35 -13.28 -16.65 -5.33
CA ARG A 35 -13.37 -16.08 -3.99
C ARG A 35 -12.18 -15.17 -3.69
N HIS A 36 -10.97 -15.63 -3.99
CA HIS A 36 -9.76 -14.82 -3.85
C HIS A 36 -9.84 -13.54 -4.69
N ALA A 37 -10.25 -13.62 -5.96
CA ALA A 37 -10.46 -12.46 -6.81
C ALA A 37 -11.46 -11.46 -6.20
N ALA A 38 -12.61 -11.92 -5.71
CA ALA A 38 -13.63 -11.06 -5.11
C ALA A 38 -13.15 -10.36 -3.84
N GLU A 39 -12.44 -11.07 -2.96
CA GLU A 39 -11.88 -10.50 -1.75
C GLU A 39 -10.75 -9.51 -2.06
N THR A 40 -9.86 -9.84 -3.00
CA THR A 40 -8.82 -8.91 -3.45
C THR A 40 -9.42 -7.63 -4.04
N ALA A 41 -10.53 -7.75 -4.79
CA ALA A 41 -11.26 -6.58 -5.30
C ALA A 41 -11.78 -5.68 -4.16
N THR A 42 -12.24 -6.29 -3.07
CA THR A 42 -12.73 -5.58 -1.89
C THR A 42 -11.58 -4.92 -1.13
N ALA A 43 -10.47 -5.65 -0.91
CA ALA A 43 -9.26 -5.09 -0.29
C ALA A 43 -8.60 -3.98 -1.13
N ALA A 44 -8.81 -3.99 -2.45
CA ALA A 44 -8.33 -2.97 -3.37
C ALA A 44 -9.13 -1.65 -3.36
N GLN A 45 -10.25 -1.57 -2.62
CA GLN A 45 -11.01 -0.34 -2.51
C GLN A 45 -10.14 0.81 -1.98
N GLY A 46 -10.24 1.98 -2.60
CA GLY A 46 -9.40 3.15 -2.28
C GLY A 46 -8.02 3.17 -2.96
N LEU A 47 -7.67 2.15 -3.77
CA LEU A 47 -6.60 2.28 -4.76
C LEU A 47 -7.03 3.23 -5.89
N SER A 48 -6.06 3.83 -6.58
CA SER A 48 -6.32 4.69 -7.74
C SER A 48 -7.04 3.93 -8.85
N ASP A 49 -7.85 4.58 -9.67
CA ASP A 49 -8.44 3.88 -10.82
C ASP A 49 -7.36 3.45 -11.83
N ARG A 50 -7.38 2.17 -12.19
CA ARG A 50 -6.52 1.57 -13.22
C ARG A 50 -7.33 0.60 -14.06
N PRO A 51 -6.99 0.44 -15.35
CA PRO A 51 -7.70 -0.47 -16.24
C PRO A 51 -7.61 -1.94 -15.80
N TRP A 52 -6.56 -2.31 -15.06
CA TRP A 52 -6.40 -3.64 -14.48
C TRP A 52 -5.47 -3.62 -13.27
N TYR A 53 -5.66 -4.61 -12.39
CA TYR A 53 -4.82 -4.91 -11.24
C TYR A 53 -4.35 -6.37 -11.29
N ASP A 54 -3.08 -6.63 -10.97
CA ASP A 54 -2.60 -7.99 -10.72
C ASP A 54 -2.95 -8.36 -9.27
N ALA A 55 -3.97 -9.20 -9.08
CA ALA A 55 -4.45 -9.60 -7.76
C ALA A 55 -3.34 -10.18 -6.88
N ARG A 56 -2.35 -10.87 -7.46
CA ARG A 56 -1.21 -11.47 -6.73
C ARG A 56 -0.29 -10.42 -6.11
N ARG A 57 -0.31 -9.18 -6.61
CA ARG A 57 0.47 -8.08 -6.02
C ARG A 57 -0.23 -7.45 -4.82
N LEU A 58 -1.48 -7.82 -4.58
CA LEU A 58 -2.33 -7.32 -3.51
C LEU A 58 -2.51 -8.35 -2.39
N ASP A 59 -1.77 -9.47 -2.40
CA ASP A 59 -1.88 -10.50 -1.35
C ASP A 59 -1.63 -9.95 0.06
N ILE A 60 -0.69 -9.00 0.21
CA ILE A 60 -0.44 -8.31 1.49
C ILE A 60 -1.63 -7.42 1.86
N ASP A 61 -2.14 -6.64 0.91
CA ASP A 61 -3.30 -5.76 1.14
C ASP A 61 -4.55 -6.61 1.49
N LEU A 62 -4.75 -7.74 0.83
CA LEU A 62 -5.80 -8.72 1.16
C LEU A 62 -5.60 -9.29 2.57
N LEU A 63 -4.38 -9.68 2.94
CA LEU A 63 -4.08 -10.18 4.27
C LEU A 63 -4.38 -9.13 5.35
N LEU A 64 -3.92 -7.89 5.16
CA LEU A 64 -4.15 -6.79 6.10
C LEU A 64 -5.63 -6.43 6.20
N TRP A 65 -6.34 -6.44 5.07
CA TRP A 65 -7.79 -6.25 5.06
C TRP A 65 -8.53 -7.36 5.82
N ARG A 66 -8.17 -8.65 5.61
CA ARG A 66 -8.77 -9.77 6.36
C ARG A 66 -8.47 -9.66 7.85
N LEU A 67 -7.23 -9.32 8.21
CA LEU A 67 -6.85 -9.09 9.61
C LEU A 67 -7.74 -8.01 10.21
N HIS A 68 -7.85 -6.85 9.57
CA HIS A 68 -8.72 -5.76 10.05
C HIS A 68 -10.19 -6.19 10.20
N ARG A 69 -10.73 -6.92 9.23
CA ARG A 69 -12.14 -7.35 9.22
C ARG A 69 -12.48 -8.28 10.39
N HIS A 70 -11.47 -8.95 10.94
CA HIS A 70 -11.58 -9.87 12.06
C HIS A 70 -10.86 -9.35 13.32
N ASP A 71 -10.51 -8.06 13.34
CA ASP A 71 -9.76 -7.41 14.41
C ASP A 71 -10.70 -6.80 15.45
N GLU A 72 -11.33 -7.66 16.27
CA GLU A 72 -12.26 -7.22 17.33
C GLU A 72 -11.56 -6.32 18.36
N ASP A 73 -10.27 -6.55 18.62
CA ASP A 73 -9.47 -5.82 19.61
C ASP A 73 -8.77 -4.57 19.03
N GLY A 74 -8.91 -4.29 17.73
CA GLY A 74 -8.28 -3.13 17.07
C GLY A 74 -6.74 -3.17 17.05
N VAL A 75 -6.15 -4.36 17.10
CA VAL A 75 -4.70 -4.61 17.10
C VAL A 75 -4.01 -3.96 15.90
N LEU A 76 -4.61 -4.03 14.71
CA LEU A 76 -4.05 -3.48 13.49
C LEU A 76 -4.05 -1.95 13.52
N ALA A 77 -5.14 -1.34 14.01
CA ALA A 77 -5.23 0.11 14.18
C ALA A 77 -4.18 0.59 15.21
N ALA A 78 -4.08 -0.09 16.35
CA ALA A 78 -3.08 0.20 17.36
C ALA A 78 -1.64 0.03 16.85
N PHE A 79 -1.38 -0.96 15.98
CA PHE A 79 -0.09 -1.10 15.32
C PHE A 79 0.22 0.08 14.39
N VAL A 80 -0.74 0.49 13.55
CA VAL A 80 -0.58 1.64 12.66
C VAL A 80 -0.30 2.92 13.46
N ASP A 81 -1.04 3.16 14.53
CA ASP A 81 -0.86 4.35 15.36
C ASP A 81 0.46 4.36 16.12
N ARG A 82 0.94 3.21 16.62
CA ARG A 82 2.29 3.13 17.19
C ARG A 82 3.39 3.37 16.14
N ALA A 83 3.25 2.77 14.96
CA ALA A 83 4.30 2.78 13.95
C ALA A 83 4.43 4.11 13.20
N ILE A 84 3.31 4.78 12.88
CA ILE A 84 3.33 6.02 12.07
C ILE A 84 2.50 7.17 12.66
N GLY A 85 1.85 6.97 13.82
CA GLY A 85 1.07 8.00 14.49
C GLY A 85 1.84 9.28 14.81
N PRO A 86 3.08 9.22 15.36
CA PRO A 86 3.88 10.42 15.61
C PRO A 86 4.15 11.24 14.33
N LEU A 87 4.37 10.55 13.21
CA LEU A 87 4.60 11.18 11.91
C LEU A 87 3.30 11.80 11.36
N ARG A 88 2.17 11.13 11.49
CA ARG A 88 0.85 11.69 11.12
C ARG A 88 0.52 12.94 11.94
N ALA A 89 0.81 12.90 13.25
CA ALA A 89 0.58 14.02 14.15
C ALA A 89 1.48 15.21 13.82
N HIS A 90 2.73 14.97 13.38
CA HIS A 90 3.59 16.01 12.84
C HIS A 90 3.00 16.65 11.58
N ASP A 91 2.60 15.84 10.59
CA ASP A 91 2.08 16.33 9.31
C ASP A 91 0.79 17.15 9.46
N GLN A 92 0.01 16.92 10.51
CA GLN A 92 -1.18 17.74 10.85
C GLN A 92 -0.82 19.11 11.43
N ARG A 93 0.30 19.24 12.14
CA ARG A 93 0.67 20.45 12.89
C ARG A 93 1.80 21.26 12.25
N SER A 94 2.53 20.68 11.31
CA SER A 94 3.78 21.23 10.81
C SER A 94 3.95 20.98 9.33
N LYS A 95 4.72 21.86 8.69
CA LYS A 95 5.11 21.73 7.29
C LYS A 95 6.63 21.67 7.19
N PRO A 96 7.19 21.00 6.16
CA PRO A 96 6.48 20.19 5.16
C PRO A 96 6.02 18.83 5.72
N PRO A 97 5.00 18.18 5.13
CA PRO A 97 4.65 16.82 5.50
C PRO A 97 5.80 15.87 5.18
N LEU A 98 6.07 14.94 6.10
CA LEU A 98 7.16 13.98 6.04
C LEU A 98 6.69 12.58 5.69
N LEU A 99 5.40 12.26 5.87
CA LEU A 99 4.82 10.99 5.51
C LEU A 99 5.00 10.63 4.01
N PRO A 100 4.88 11.57 3.05
CA PRO A 100 5.19 11.28 1.65
C PRO A 100 6.67 10.92 1.44
N THR A 101 7.57 11.53 2.22
CA THR A 101 9.00 11.20 2.14
C THR A 101 9.28 9.78 2.63
N LEU A 102 8.67 9.37 3.74
CA LEU A 102 8.77 7.98 4.21
C LEU A 102 8.19 6.99 3.20
N GLN A 103 7.01 7.29 2.64
CA GLN A 103 6.38 6.44 1.63
C GLN A 103 7.26 6.23 0.40
N THR A 104 7.81 7.30 -0.17
CA THR A 104 8.70 7.21 -1.34
C THR A 104 10.02 6.51 -0.98
N TYR A 105 10.57 6.77 0.20
CA TYR A 105 11.79 6.11 0.66
C TYR A 105 11.66 4.58 0.72
N LEU A 106 10.55 4.10 1.29
CA LEU A 106 10.25 2.67 1.40
C LEU A 106 9.88 2.06 0.05
N ALA A 107 9.19 2.80 -0.82
CA ALA A 107 8.89 2.36 -2.19
C ALA A 107 10.16 2.11 -3.03
N HIS A 108 11.24 2.85 -2.75
CA HIS A 108 12.56 2.66 -3.36
C HIS A 108 13.48 1.73 -2.58
N ALA A 109 12.93 0.90 -1.68
CA ALA A 109 13.70 -0.04 -0.86
C ALA A 109 14.88 0.64 -0.10
N GLY A 110 14.64 1.86 0.40
CA GLY A 110 15.63 2.62 1.15
C GLY A 110 16.72 3.29 0.28
N ARG A 111 16.62 3.26 -1.05
CA ARG A 111 17.58 3.90 -1.96
C ARG A 111 17.41 5.42 -1.91
N LYS A 112 18.28 6.08 -1.14
CA LYS A 112 18.28 7.53 -0.89
C LYS A 112 18.38 8.35 -2.20
N ALA A 113 19.18 7.92 -3.17
CA ALA A 113 19.32 8.64 -4.45
C ALA A 113 18.03 8.64 -5.29
N GLU A 114 17.38 7.49 -5.45
CA GLU A 114 16.11 7.38 -6.18
C GLU A 114 14.98 8.13 -5.48
N THR A 115 14.96 8.06 -4.14
CA THR A 115 14.00 8.80 -3.31
C THR A 115 14.13 10.30 -3.51
N ALA A 116 15.36 10.83 -3.49
CA ALA A 116 15.63 12.25 -3.70
C ALA A 116 15.18 12.70 -5.10
N ARG A 117 15.49 11.88 -6.11
CA ARG A 117 15.11 12.13 -7.51
C ARG A 117 13.60 12.18 -7.70
N GLU A 118 12.85 11.22 -7.13
CA GLU A 118 11.39 11.18 -7.22
C GLU A 118 10.71 12.33 -6.49
N LEU A 119 11.24 12.72 -5.33
CA LEU A 119 10.70 13.84 -4.55
C LEU A 119 11.20 15.22 -5.03
N HIS A 120 12.04 15.26 -6.07
CA HIS A 120 12.71 16.47 -6.55
C HIS A 120 13.47 17.22 -5.43
N LEU A 121 14.13 16.49 -4.54
CA LEU A 121 14.91 17.01 -3.43
C LEU A 121 16.41 16.90 -3.71
N ASN A 122 17.18 17.86 -3.20
CA ASN A 122 18.62 17.66 -3.08
C ASN A 122 18.95 16.66 -1.95
N ARG A 123 20.14 16.08 -2.00
CA ARG A 123 20.61 15.06 -1.05
C ARG A 123 20.53 15.53 0.41
N GLN A 124 20.96 16.76 0.69
CA GLN A 124 20.96 17.30 2.05
C GLN A 124 19.54 17.40 2.62
N THR A 125 18.59 17.85 1.81
CA THR A 125 17.19 17.99 2.20
C THR A 125 16.57 16.64 2.49
N LEU A 126 16.84 15.62 1.65
CA LEU A 126 16.38 14.27 1.93
C LEU A 126 16.95 13.73 3.25
N TYR A 127 18.25 13.92 3.49
CA TYR A 127 18.90 13.42 4.70
C TYR A 127 18.33 14.07 5.95
N ASN A 128 18.12 15.38 5.93
CA ASN A 128 17.49 16.10 7.03
C ASN A 128 16.06 15.58 7.28
N ARG A 129 15.28 15.31 6.23
CA ARG A 129 13.93 14.75 6.37
C ARG A 129 13.95 13.34 6.94
N LEU A 130 14.83 12.45 6.46
CA LEU A 130 14.94 11.09 6.97
C LEU A 130 15.40 11.08 8.44
N ALA A 131 16.36 11.91 8.80
CA ALA A 131 16.79 12.07 10.19
C ALA A 131 15.64 12.54 11.09
N ARG A 132 14.84 13.51 10.62
CA ARG A 132 13.66 13.97 11.35
C ARG A 132 12.59 12.89 11.48
N ILE A 133 12.40 12.06 10.45
CA ILE A 133 11.48 10.91 10.52
C ILE A 133 11.96 9.91 11.56
N SER A 134 13.24 9.53 11.55
CA SER A 134 13.82 8.64 12.57
C SER A 134 13.65 9.17 13.98
N GLU A 135 13.88 10.47 14.18
CA GLU A 135 13.70 11.14 15.48
C GLU A 135 12.23 11.09 15.94
N LEU A 136 11.29 11.45 15.07
CA LEU A 136 9.86 11.46 15.40
C LEU A 136 9.30 10.07 15.71
N LEU A 137 9.80 9.06 15.02
CA LEU A 137 9.36 7.67 15.21
C LEU A 137 10.12 6.95 16.32
N GLY A 138 11.31 7.45 16.70
CA GLY A 138 12.20 6.76 17.64
C GLY A 138 12.77 5.46 17.07
N THR A 139 13.02 5.41 15.76
CA THR A 139 13.41 4.18 15.05
C THR A 139 14.57 4.39 14.09
N ASP A 140 15.35 3.34 13.86
CA ASP A 140 16.41 3.31 12.85
C ASP A 140 15.85 2.91 11.47
N LEU A 141 15.94 3.80 10.48
CA LEU A 141 15.43 3.53 9.13
C LEU A 141 16.38 2.64 8.30
N ASP A 142 17.58 2.35 8.79
CA ASP A 142 18.48 1.38 8.16
C ASP A 142 18.27 -0.04 8.76
N ASP A 143 17.48 -0.21 9.84
CA ASP A 143 17.09 -1.52 10.40
C ASP A 143 16.01 -2.21 9.56
N PRO A 144 16.25 -3.45 9.04
CA PRO A 144 15.28 -4.18 8.24
C PRO A 144 13.95 -4.45 8.93
N GLN A 145 13.92 -4.67 10.25
CA GLN A 145 12.68 -4.94 10.98
C GLN A 145 11.82 -3.68 11.07
N THR A 146 12.44 -2.54 11.36
CA THR A 146 11.80 -1.22 11.31
C THR A 146 11.23 -0.93 9.93
N VAL A 147 12.02 -1.12 8.87
CA VAL A 147 11.60 -0.89 7.48
C VAL A 147 10.38 -1.75 7.12
N LEU A 148 10.37 -3.02 7.52
CA LEU A 148 9.23 -3.93 7.33
C LEU A 148 7.99 -3.44 8.09
N ALA A 149 8.14 -3.12 9.38
CA ALA A 149 7.04 -2.63 10.22
C ALA A 149 6.42 -1.36 9.66
N LEU A 150 7.22 -0.38 9.24
CA LEU A 150 6.74 0.87 8.65
C LEU A 150 6.06 0.63 7.29
N SER A 151 6.61 -0.27 6.48
CA SER A 151 5.99 -0.65 5.20
C SER A 151 4.62 -1.29 5.39
N LEU A 152 4.49 -2.18 6.39
CA LEU A 152 3.21 -2.80 6.76
C LEU A 152 2.24 -1.76 7.33
N ALA A 153 2.69 -0.88 8.22
CA ALA A 153 1.83 0.16 8.81
C ALA A 153 1.28 1.12 7.75
N LEU A 154 2.10 1.53 6.78
CA LEU A 154 1.66 2.39 5.67
C LEU A 154 0.62 1.70 4.78
N ARG A 155 0.75 0.39 4.54
CA ARG A 155 -0.25 -0.41 3.82
C ARG A 155 -1.49 -0.68 4.66
N ALA A 156 -1.35 -0.95 5.95
CA ALA A 156 -2.47 -1.22 6.83
C ALA A 156 -3.35 0.02 7.06
N ARG A 157 -2.74 1.22 7.04
CA ARG A 157 -3.44 2.50 7.27
C ARG A 157 -4.68 2.67 6.41
N ARG A 158 -4.70 2.19 5.16
CA ARG A 158 -5.87 2.31 4.27
C ARG A 158 -7.06 1.44 4.67
N HIS A 159 -6.85 0.44 5.52
CA HIS A 159 -7.90 -0.45 5.97
C HIS A 159 -8.46 -0.04 7.34
N VAL A 160 -7.69 0.68 8.15
CA VAL A 160 -8.06 1.07 9.53
C VAL A 160 -8.53 2.53 9.66
N ALA A 161 -8.48 3.32 8.58
CA ALA A 161 -8.76 4.76 8.57
C ALA A 161 -10.15 5.09 8.01
#